data_AF-A0A1M2VNB0-F1
#
_entry.id   AF-A0A1M2VNB0-F1
#
_cell.length_a   1.000
_cell.length_b   1.000
_cell.length_c   1.000
_cell.angle_alpha   90.00
_cell.angle_beta   90.00
_cell.angle_gamma   90.00
#
_symmetry.space_group_name_H-M   'P 1'
#
loop_
_entity.id
_entity.type
_entity.pdbx_description
1 polymer ?
#
loop_
_entity_poly.entity_id
_entity_poly.type
_entity_poly.pdbx_seq_one_letter_code
_entity_poly.pdbx_strand_id
1 'polypeptide(L)'
;MPLQNTSTGTGASLAMSARSATIQSDVNLKSREALESFIALGRYNSNIGRVVQDLRITLSAQEGYEAQALRDVLRLTPNVECLVLDLPSEAPITLLNGLHFPKLRVLSTNLPHRVLISFIANHGSLTSLALRDCDSGPQAACPLRGQELRHLEDLQCPSRCFAGIARGPLVTATVNLTRLTSVANLAIQTLSASHLHTLTVDCFSTDYDILSRVSLAVPNLRKLKLIEKPQPHVCDVVFDPLTVSDQLSSADKAMLGGLGTTSDRGTKL
;
A
#
# COMPACT_ATOMS: atom_id res chain seq x y z
N MET A 1 33.58 -41.15 5.36
CA MET A 1 34.20 -39.81 5.46
C MET A 1 33.30 -38.92 6.31
N PRO A 2 33.78 -38.37 7.44
CA PRO A 2 32.94 -37.56 8.33
C PRO A 2 32.94 -36.08 7.90
N LEU A 3 31.74 -35.50 7.77
CA LEU A 3 31.52 -34.07 7.58
C LEU A 3 31.82 -33.36 8.91
N GLN A 4 32.93 -32.61 8.96
CA GLN A 4 33.26 -31.79 10.12
C GLN A 4 32.40 -30.52 10.12
N ASN A 5 31.48 -30.45 11.08
CA ASN A 5 30.66 -29.27 11.37
C ASN A 5 31.50 -28.20 12.08
N THR A 6 31.91 -27.17 11.34
CA THR A 6 32.54 -25.94 11.87
C THR A 6 31.50 -24.82 11.99
N SER A 7 30.71 -24.78 13.08
CA SER A 7 29.71 -23.70 13.29
C SER A 7 29.81 -22.93 14.63
N THR A 8 30.91 -23.08 15.37
CA THR A 8 31.04 -22.47 16.72
C THR A 8 31.44 -20.99 16.74
N GLY A 9 31.69 -20.35 15.59
CA GLY A 9 32.24 -18.97 15.52
C GLY A 9 31.23 -17.82 15.41
N THR A 10 29.96 -18.06 15.07
CA THR A 10 29.02 -17.00 14.68
C THR A 10 28.33 -16.28 15.85
N GLY A 11 28.11 -16.97 16.98
CA GLY A 11 27.37 -16.39 18.11
C GLY A 11 28.10 -15.27 18.85
N ALA A 12 29.40 -15.43 19.11
CA ALA A 12 30.19 -14.44 19.85
C ALA A 12 30.38 -13.14 19.07
N SER A 13 30.53 -13.22 17.74
CA SER A 13 30.63 -12.06 16.86
C SER A 13 29.34 -11.23 16.85
N LEU A 14 28.18 -11.89 16.84
CA LEU A 14 26.88 -11.22 16.85
C LEU A 14 26.60 -10.51 18.18
N ALA A 15 26.96 -11.17 19.29
CA ALA A 15 26.84 -10.59 20.64
C ALA A 15 27.66 -9.31 20.79
N MET A 16 28.90 -9.28 20.29
CA MET A 16 29.72 -8.07 20.31
C MET A 16 29.13 -6.98 19.42
N SER A 17 28.71 -7.35 18.20
CA SER A 17 28.09 -6.41 17.25
C SER A 17 26.83 -5.76 17.84
N ALA A 18 25.97 -6.52 18.52
CA ALA A 18 24.74 -6.01 19.14
C ALA A 18 24.96 -5.10 20.35
N ARG A 19 26.10 -5.23 21.05
CA ARG A 19 26.48 -4.34 22.15
C ARG A 19 27.08 -3.04 21.66
N SER A 20 27.80 -3.09 20.54
CA SER A 20 28.42 -1.93 19.90
C SER A 20 27.47 -1.22 18.92
N ALA A 21 26.34 -1.83 18.57
CA ALA A 21 25.37 -1.27 17.65
C ALA A 21 24.84 0.07 18.16
N THR A 22 24.90 1.08 17.31
CA THR A 22 24.36 2.41 17.61
C THR A 22 22.84 2.31 17.63
N ILE A 23 22.26 2.74 18.75
CA ILE A 23 20.81 2.84 18.94
C ILE A 23 20.33 4.09 18.17
N GLN A 24 19.50 3.90 17.16
CA GLN A 24 19.00 4.97 16.28
C GLN A 24 17.47 5.00 16.34
N SER A 25 16.87 6.19 16.44
CA SER A 25 15.43 6.38 16.34
C SER A 25 14.90 6.19 14.92
N ASP A 26 15.77 6.41 13.93
CA ASP A 26 15.41 6.46 12.51
C ASP A 26 16.09 5.30 11.80
N VAL A 27 15.30 4.38 11.24
CA VAL A 27 15.80 3.15 10.62
C VAL A 27 15.26 3.03 9.20
N ASN A 28 16.17 2.78 8.26
CA ASN A 28 15.85 2.63 6.84
C ASN A 28 16.39 1.29 6.30
N LEU A 29 15.51 0.34 6.04
CA LEU A 29 15.84 -1.01 5.61
C LEU A 29 15.49 -1.17 4.13
N LYS A 30 16.51 -1.38 3.31
CA LYS A 30 16.39 -1.39 1.84
C LYS A 30 16.63 -2.73 1.17
N SER A 31 17.10 -3.71 1.92
CA SER A 31 17.43 -5.04 1.40
C SER A 31 17.03 -6.12 2.39
N ARG A 32 17.02 -7.36 1.91
CA ARG A 32 16.77 -8.54 2.74
C ARG A 32 17.81 -8.69 3.86
N GLU A 33 19.08 -8.49 3.54
CA GLU A 33 20.19 -8.63 4.49
C GLU A 33 20.07 -7.59 5.62
N ALA A 34 19.60 -6.38 5.29
CA ALA A 34 19.34 -5.34 6.29
C ALA A 34 18.20 -5.74 7.25
N LEU A 35 17.12 -6.35 6.74
CA LEU A 35 16.04 -6.89 7.58
C LEU A 35 16.57 -7.99 8.51
N GLU A 36 17.27 -8.97 7.96
CA GLU A 36 17.81 -10.11 8.72
C GLU A 36 18.81 -9.65 9.79
N SER A 37 19.71 -8.72 9.45
CA SER A 37 20.65 -8.12 10.38
C SER A 37 19.93 -7.38 11.51
N PHE A 38 18.93 -6.56 11.18
CA PHE A 38 18.13 -5.84 12.18
C PHE A 38 17.39 -6.80 13.11
N ILE A 39 16.80 -7.88 12.59
CA ILE A 39 16.14 -8.90 13.40
C ILE A 39 17.14 -9.57 14.34
N ALA A 40 18.31 -9.95 13.83
CA ALA A 40 19.31 -10.64 14.64
C ALA A 40 19.84 -9.75 15.77
N LEU A 41 20.11 -8.48 15.48
CA LEU A 41 20.51 -7.49 16.48
C LEU A 41 19.40 -7.20 17.48
N GLY A 42 18.16 -6.99 17.02
CA GLY A 42 17.00 -6.69 17.86
C GLY A 42 16.58 -7.84 18.76
N ARG A 43 16.76 -9.09 18.31
CA ARG A 43 16.56 -10.29 19.15
C ARG A 43 17.60 -10.40 20.25
N TYR A 44 18.84 -9.96 20.01
CA TYR A 44 19.89 -9.95 21.02
C TYR A 44 19.76 -8.76 21.98
N ASN A 45 19.41 -7.58 21.45
CA ASN A 45 19.23 -6.34 22.20
C ASN A 45 17.91 -5.65 21.80
N SER A 46 16.84 -5.95 22.55
CA SER A 46 15.50 -5.42 22.26
C SER A 46 15.39 -3.89 22.32
N ASN A 47 16.34 -3.20 22.97
CA ASN A 47 16.37 -1.74 22.99
C ASN A 47 16.62 -1.14 21.61
N ILE A 48 17.31 -1.86 20.71
CA ILE A 48 17.55 -1.43 19.33
C ILE A 48 16.22 -1.20 18.60
N GLY A 49 15.26 -2.13 18.74
CA GLY A 49 13.96 -1.97 18.12
C GLY A 49 13.03 -1.01 18.87
N ARG A 50 13.09 -0.99 20.20
CA ARG A 50 12.22 -0.14 21.03
C ARG A 50 12.49 1.36 20.88
N VAL A 51 13.69 1.78 20.53
CA VAL A 51 13.99 3.20 20.31
C VAL A 51 13.43 3.73 18.99
N VAL A 52 13.10 2.83 18.05
CA VAL A 52 12.73 3.21 16.68
C VAL A 52 11.39 3.93 16.69
N GLN A 53 11.39 5.16 16.19
CA GLN A 53 10.23 6.03 16.02
C GLN A 53 9.91 6.19 14.53
N ASP A 54 10.94 6.32 13.68
CA ASP A 54 10.80 6.45 12.24
C ASP A 54 11.32 5.17 11.56
N LEU A 55 10.39 4.36 11.04
CA LEU A 55 10.71 3.12 10.35
C LEU A 55 10.34 3.21 8.87
N ARG A 56 11.36 3.11 8.01
CA ARG A 56 11.21 3.01 6.57
C ARG A 56 11.71 1.66 6.07
N ILE A 57 10.84 0.97 5.34
CA ILE A 57 11.18 -0.29 4.67
C ILE A 57 10.84 -0.14 3.19
N THR A 58 11.85 -0.29 2.35
CA THR A 58 11.73 -0.14 0.90
C THR A 58 12.43 -1.31 0.23
N LEU A 59 11.67 -2.29 -0.27
CA LEU A 59 12.23 -3.51 -0.86
C LEU A 59 12.01 -3.51 -2.37
N SER A 60 13.03 -3.94 -3.12
CA SER A 60 12.97 -4.01 -4.57
C SER A 60 12.12 -5.21 -5.03
N ALA A 61 11.45 -5.09 -6.18
CA ALA A 61 10.67 -6.19 -6.77
C ALA A 61 11.53 -7.38 -7.23
N GLN A 62 12.84 -7.17 -7.41
CA GLN A 62 13.76 -8.17 -7.97
C GLN A 62 14.28 -9.15 -6.91
N GLU A 63 14.42 -8.73 -5.67
CA GLU A 63 15.12 -9.49 -4.62
C GLU A 63 14.21 -10.50 -3.91
N GLY A 64 12.88 -10.38 -4.09
CA GLY A 64 11.92 -11.09 -3.26
C GLY A 64 12.05 -10.70 -1.79
N TYR A 65 11.10 -11.10 -0.95
CA TYR A 65 11.25 -10.92 0.49
C TYR A 65 10.44 -11.92 1.28
N GLU A 66 10.92 -12.25 2.48
CA GLU A 66 10.20 -13.09 3.40
C GLU A 66 9.26 -12.23 4.26
N ALA A 67 7.95 -12.43 4.08
CA ALA A 67 6.95 -11.67 4.83
C ALA A 67 7.06 -11.87 6.35
N GLN A 68 7.56 -13.03 6.81
CA GLN A 68 7.78 -13.28 8.22
C GLN A 68 8.91 -12.43 8.78
N ALA A 69 10.01 -12.26 8.05
CA ALA A 69 11.11 -11.38 8.45
C ALA A 69 10.61 -9.92 8.59
N LEU A 70 9.83 -9.45 7.61
CA LEU A 70 9.23 -8.12 7.68
C LEU A 70 8.32 -7.96 8.91
N ARG A 71 7.49 -8.97 9.19
CA ARG A 71 6.61 -8.96 10.37
C ARG A 71 7.40 -8.98 11.68
N ASP A 72 8.53 -9.67 11.72
CA ASP A 72 9.41 -9.70 12.90
C ASP A 72 10.05 -8.32 13.15
N VAL A 73 10.50 -7.63 12.11
CA VAL A 73 10.99 -6.23 12.22
C VAL A 73 9.90 -5.32 12.78
N LEU A 74 8.69 -5.42 12.25
CA LEU A 74 7.55 -4.63 12.70
C LEU A 74 7.18 -4.92 14.17
N ARG A 75 7.31 -6.17 14.64
CA ARG A 75 7.09 -6.53 16.05
C ARG A 75 8.18 -6.03 16.98
N LEU A 76 9.43 -5.96 16.50
CA LEU A 76 10.56 -5.46 17.27
C LEU A 76 10.50 -3.94 17.50
N THR A 77 9.64 -3.22 16.76
CA THR A 77 9.57 -1.76 16.72
C THR A 77 8.20 -1.21 17.22
N PRO A 78 7.80 -1.48 18.47
CA PRO A 78 6.46 -1.13 18.96
C PRO A 78 6.21 0.38 19.14
N ASN A 79 7.27 1.20 19.16
CA ASN A 79 7.18 2.64 19.43
C ASN A 79 7.18 3.51 18.16
N VAL A 80 6.97 2.90 16.99
CA VAL A 80 6.95 3.61 15.71
C VAL A 80 5.85 4.67 15.69
N GLU A 81 6.24 5.89 15.33
CA GLU A 81 5.38 7.05 15.10
C GLU A 81 5.17 7.31 13.61
N CYS A 82 6.18 7.00 12.80
CA CYS A 82 6.17 7.14 11.35
C CYS A 82 6.56 5.83 10.67
N LEU A 83 5.64 5.26 9.90
CA LEU A 83 5.83 4.01 9.19
C LEU A 83 5.75 4.23 7.68
N VAL A 84 6.83 3.94 6.97
CA VAL A 84 6.88 3.96 5.50
C VAL A 84 7.14 2.54 4.98
N LEU A 85 6.16 1.97 4.28
CA LEU A 85 6.22 0.63 3.69
C LEU A 85 6.08 0.71 2.17
N ASP A 86 7.18 0.50 1.46
CA ASP A 86 7.20 0.42 0.00
C ASP A 86 7.71 -0.98 -0.38
N LEU A 87 6.77 -1.88 -0.64
CA LEU A 87 7.03 -3.31 -0.82
C LEU A 87 6.65 -3.75 -2.23
N PRO A 88 7.24 -4.84 -2.75
CA PRO A 88 6.76 -5.45 -3.98
C PRO A 88 5.26 -5.77 -3.91
N SER A 89 4.58 -5.75 -5.06
CA SER A 89 3.12 -5.85 -5.20
C SER A 89 2.47 -7.14 -4.65
N GLU A 90 3.27 -8.10 -4.21
CA GLU A 90 2.85 -9.42 -3.72
C GLU A 90 2.81 -9.52 -2.19
N ALA A 91 2.58 -8.41 -1.49
CA ALA A 91 2.51 -8.44 -0.04
C ALA A 91 1.33 -9.29 0.46
N PRO A 92 1.56 -10.25 1.38
CA PRO A 92 0.50 -11.09 1.89
C PRO A 92 -0.51 -10.27 2.69
N ILE A 93 -1.79 -10.62 2.55
CA ILE A 93 -2.89 -9.90 3.21
C ILE A 93 -2.82 -9.93 4.74
N THR A 94 -2.02 -10.82 5.31
CA THR A 94 -1.86 -11.02 6.74
C THR A 94 -0.67 -10.24 7.33
N LEU A 95 0.08 -9.50 6.51
CA LEU A 95 1.32 -8.84 6.92
C LEU A 95 1.12 -7.94 8.15
N LEU A 96 0.04 -7.17 8.16
CA LEU A 96 -0.26 -6.21 9.23
C LEU A 96 -1.15 -6.79 10.35
N ASN A 97 -1.58 -8.04 10.25
CA ASN A 97 -2.52 -8.62 11.20
C ASN A 97 -1.91 -8.75 12.60
N GLY A 98 -2.62 -8.21 13.60
CA GLY A 98 -2.22 -8.24 15.00
C GLY A 98 -1.02 -7.36 15.35
N LEU A 99 -0.59 -6.47 14.44
CA LEU A 99 0.36 -5.42 14.77
C LEU A 99 -0.37 -4.23 15.38
N HIS A 100 0.20 -3.66 16.44
CA HIS A 100 -0.35 -2.50 17.11
C HIS A 100 0.78 -1.53 17.48
N PHE A 101 0.65 -0.30 17.00
CA PHE A 101 1.60 0.79 17.18
C PHE A 101 0.88 1.94 17.88
N PRO A 102 0.86 1.99 19.22
CA PRO A 102 0.04 2.95 19.97
C PRO A 102 0.37 4.41 19.66
N LYS A 103 1.57 4.68 19.14
CA LYS A 103 2.06 6.02 18.79
C LYS A 103 2.06 6.32 17.30
N LEU A 104 1.52 5.44 16.45
CA LEU A 104 1.57 5.64 15.00
C LEU A 104 0.72 6.86 14.59
N ARG A 105 1.37 7.86 13.99
CA ARG A 105 0.76 9.09 13.50
C ARG A 105 0.82 9.19 11.99
N VAL A 106 1.90 8.69 11.39
CA VAL A 106 2.15 8.78 9.95
C VAL A 106 2.26 7.38 9.36
N LEU A 107 1.44 7.09 8.34
CA LEU A 107 1.54 5.88 7.53
C LEU A 107 1.69 6.25 6.06
N SER A 108 2.76 5.80 5.42
CA SER A 108 2.94 5.84 3.97
C SER A 108 3.09 4.42 3.44
N THR A 109 2.23 3.99 2.53
CA THR A 109 2.29 2.62 2.04
C THR A 109 1.81 2.42 0.60
N ASN A 110 2.37 1.39 -0.05
CA ASN A 110 1.91 0.86 -1.32
C ASN A 110 1.16 -0.47 -1.21
N LEU A 111 0.85 -0.90 0.02
CA LEU A 111 0.10 -2.12 0.27
C LEU A 111 -1.33 -2.07 -0.31
N PRO A 112 -1.89 -3.23 -0.69
CA PRO A 112 -3.30 -3.32 -1.09
C PRO A 112 -4.21 -2.74 -0.02
N HIS A 113 -5.13 -1.88 -0.42
CA HIS A 113 -5.96 -1.08 0.49
C HIS A 113 -6.88 -1.95 1.34
N ARG A 114 -7.26 -3.13 0.85
CA ARG A 114 -8.01 -4.15 1.60
C ARG A 114 -7.30 -4.62 2.88
N VAL A 115 -5.96 -4.64 2.88
CA VAL A 115 -5.14 -5.06 4.04
C VAL A 115 -5.11 -3.97 5.10
N LEU A 116 -5.34 -2.72 4.69
CA LEU A 116 -5.24 -1.56 5.57
C LEU A 116 -6.51 -1.34 6.40
N ILE A 117 -7.64 -1.98 6.07
CA ILE A 117 -8.93 -1.73 6.74
C ILE A 117 -8.83 -1.97 8.25
N SER A 118 -8.45 -3.19 8.65
CA SER A 118 -8.34 -3.55 10.06
C SER A 118 -7.19 -2.82 10.75
N PHE A 119 -6.09 -2.60 10.01
CA PHE A 119 -4.94 -1.88 10.52
C PHE A 119 -5.32 -0.45 10.88
N ILE A 120 -5.88 0.32 9.96
CA ILE A 120 -6.24 1.72 10.18
C ILE A 120 -7.32 1.84 11.28
N ALA A 121 -8.31 0.96 11.31
CA ALA A 121 -9.33 0.95 12.35
C ALA A 121 -8.76 0.80 13.78
N ASN A 122 -7.63 0.10 13.92
CA ASN A 122 -6.95 -0.10 15.20
C ASN A 122 -5.97 1.04 15.58
N HIS A 123 -5.77 2.02 14.72
CA HIS A 123 -4.81 3.12 14.91
C HIS A 123 -5.51 4.48 14.86
N GLY A 124 -6.31 4.78 15.90
CA GLY A 124 -7.06 6.03 16.00
C GLY A 124 -6.21 7.30 16.10
N SER A 125 -4.90 7.19 16.41
CA SER A 125 -3.95 8.31 16.47
C SER A 125 -3.38 8.73 15.12
N LEU A 126 -3.79 8.08 14.02
CA LEU A 126 -3.28 8.37 12.68
C LEU A 126 -3.72 9.76 12.20
N THR A 127 -2.76 10.65 11.99
CA THR A 127 -3.00 12.03 11.51
C THR A 127 -2.60 12.22 10.05
N SER A 128 -1.68 11.42 9.53
CA SER A 128 -1.23 11.48 8.13
C SER A 128 -1.23 10.12 7.46
N LEU A 129 -1.85 10.03 6.29
CA LEU A 129 -1.97 8.81 5.50
C LEU A 129 -1.57 9.08 4.04
N ALA A 130 -0.52 8.41 3.57
CA ALA A 130 -0.10 8.41 2.17
C ALA A 130 -0.28 7.01 1.56
N LEU A 131 -1.18 6.93 0.59
CA LEU A 131 -1.53 5.72 -0.14
C LEU A 131 -1.00 5.82 -1.57
N ARG A 132 -0.38 4.74 -2.05
CA ARG A 132 -0.14 4.54 -3.48
C ARG A 132 -1.37 3.94 -4.15
N ASP A 133 -1.17 3.37 -5.33
CA ASP A 133 -2.22 2.79 -6.17
C ASP A 133 -3.09 1.80 -5.40
N CYS A 134 -4.39 1.90 -5.63
CA CYS A 134 -5.37 1.00 -5.02
C CYS A 134 -5.54 -0.26 -5.87
N ASP A 135 -5.61 -1.42 -5.24
CA ASP A 135 -5.78 -2.72 -5.87
C ASP A 135 -7.18 -2.97 -6.44
N SER A 136 -8.14 -2.08 -6.16
CA SER A 136 -9.48 -2.15 -6.74
C SER A 136 -9.45 -1.89 -8.24
N GLY A 137 -10.14 -2.75 -9.01
CA GLY A 137 -10.35 -2.54 -10.44
C GLY A 137 -11.08 -1.21 -10.73
N PRO A 138 -11.10 -0.75 -11.99
CA PRO A 138 -11.63 0.57 -12.37
C PRO A 138 -13.09 0.83 -11.97
N GLN A 139 -13.90 -0.23 -11.84
CA GLN A 139 -15.31 -0.15 -11.49
C GLN A 139 -15.58 -0.47 -10.00
N ALA A 140 -14.57 -0.95 -9.27
CA ALA A 140 -14.73 -1.31 -7.88
C ALA A 140 -14.46 -0.10 -6.97
N ALA A 141 -15.30 0.07 -5.95
CA ALA A 141 -15.06 1.08 -4.93
C ALA A 141 -13.80 0.73 -4.11
N CYS A 142 -13.06 1.76 -3.69
CA CYS A 142 -11.92 1.58 -2.81
C CYS A 142 -12.35 0.89 -1.50
N PRO A 143 -11.61 -0.10 -0.96
CA PRO A 143 -12.00 -0.85 0.24
C PRO A 143 -11.99 0.01 1.51
N LEU A 144 -11.25 1.13 1.49
CA LEU A 144 -11.23 2.12 2.57
C LEU A 144 -12.43 3.06 2.54
N ARG A 145 -13.35 2.90 1.57
CA ARG A 145 -14.57 3.70 1.49
C ARG A 145 -15.43 3.48 2.72
N GLY A 146 -15.80 4.59 3.37
CA GLY A 146 -16.67 4.58 4.55
C GLY A 146 -15.94 4.29 5.86
N GLN A 147 -14.61 4.15 5.83
CA GLN A 147 -13.82 4.13 7.07
C GLN A 147 -13.84 5.51 7.73
N GLU A 148 -14.05 5.51 9.04
CA GLU A 148 -14.15 6.75 9.81
C GLU A 148 -12.76 7.13 10.34
N LEU A 149 -12.13 8.13 9.72
CA LEU A 149 -10.79 8.59 10.07
C LEU A 149 -10.86 9.96 10.74
N ARG A 150 -11.42 10.01 11.95
CA ARG A 150 -11.74 11.26 12.67
C ARG A 150 -10.54 12.17 12.93
N HIS A 151 -9.35 11.59 13.05
CA HIS A 151 -8.13 12.32 13.38
C HIS A 151 -7.22 12.56 12.16
N LEU A 152 -7.65 12.13 10.97
CA LEU A 152 -6.84 12.29 9.77
C LEU A 152 -6.89 13.75 9.30
N GLU A 153 -5.73 14.39 9.29
CA GLU A 153 -5.54 15.78 8.90
C GLU A 153 -4.91 15.88 7.50
N ASP A 154 -3.97 14.97 7.20
CA ASP A 154 -3.21 14.93 5.95
C ASP A 154 -3.49 13.63 5.18
N LEU A 155 -4.01 13.75 3.95
CA LEU A 155 -4.28 12.60 3.08
C LEU A 155 -3.59 12.75 1.74
N GLN A 156 -2.73 11.79 1.38
CA GLN A 156 -2.24 11.61 0.02
C GLN A 156 -2.79 10.31 -0.54
N CYS A 157 -3.54 10.35 -1.64
CA CYS A 157 -4.05 9.13 -2.27
C CYS A 157 -4.41 9.32 -3.76
N PRO A 158 -4.60 8.22 -4.50
CA PRO A 158 -5.22 8.30 -5.82
C PRO A 158 -6.65 8.86 -5.75
N SER A 159 -7.07 9.58 -6.78
CA SER A 159 -8.40 10.18 -6.91
C SER A 159 -9.57 9.25 -6.56
N ARG A 160 -9.50 7.99 -7.02
CA ARG A 160 -10.53 6.97 -6.78
C ARG A 160 -10.72 6.59 -5.31
N CYS A 161 -9.69 6.77 -4.49
CA CYS A 161 -9.72 6.46 -3.07
C CYS A 161 -10.28 7.64 -2.27
N PHE A 162 -10.06 8.85 -2.78
CA PHE A 162 -10.32 10.09 -2.06
C PHE A 162 -11.77 10.22 -1.59
N ALA A 163 -12.74 10.07 -2.49
CA ALA A 163 -14.17 10.23 -2.18
C ALA A 163 -14.68 9.28 -1.07
N GLY A 164 -13.99 8.14 -0.87
CA GLY A 164 -14.35 7.18 0.16
C GLY A 164 -13.73 7.46 1.54
N ILE A 165 -12.59 8.15 1.56
CA ILE A 165 -11.76 8.36 2.76
C ILE A 165 -11.97 9.76 3.34
N ALA A 166 -12.29 10.75 2.51
CA ALA A 166 -12.28 12.16 2.87
C ALA A 166 -13.40 12.66 3.81
N ARG A 167 -14.09 11.75 4.52
CA ARG A 167 -15.23 12.08 5.40
C ARG A 167 -14.82 12.56 6.81
N GLY A 168 -13.67 13.22 6.94
CA GLY A 168 -13.11 13.68 8.21
C GLY A 168 -12.66 15.15 8.17
N PRO A 169 -12.08 15.66 9.27
CA PRO A 169 -11.57 17.02 9.37
C PRO A 169 -10.23 17.20 8.61
N LEU A 170 -10.22 16.85 7.33
CA LEU A 170 -9.02 16.97 6.49
C LEU A 170 -8.63 18.44 6.33
N VAL A 171 -7.36 18.73 6.62
CA VAL A 171 -6.73 20.05 6.48
C VAL A 171 -5.92 20.12 5.19
N THR A 172 -5.20 19.04 4.88
CA THR A 172 -4.36 18.92 3.68
C THR A 172 -4.74 17.67 2.89
N ALA A 173 -4.85 17.83 1.58
CA ALA A 173 -5.07 16.72 0.66
C ALA A 173 -4.11 16.84 -0.53
N THR A 174 -3.43 15.74 -0.84
CA THR A 174 -2.69 15.57 -2.09
C THR A 174 -3.39 14.48 -2.88
N VAL A 175 -4.14 14.89 -3.90
CA VAL A 175 -4.93 13.97 -4.71
C VAL A 175 -4.26 13.82 -6.06
N ASN A 176 -3.84 12.60 -6.37
CA ASN A 176 -3.38 12.29 -7.73
C ASN A 176 -4.62 12.08 -8.61
N LEU A 177 -5.06 13.14 -9.30
CA LEU A 177 -6.17 13.12 -10.24
C LEU A 177 -5.71 12.54 -11.59
N THR A 178 -5.36 11.25 -11.59
CA THR A 178 -5.20 10.51 -12.85
C THR A 178 -6.57 10.37 -13.53
N ARG A 179 -6.77 11.16 -14.58
CA ARG A 179 -7.97 11.23 -15.45
C ARG A 179 -9.20 11.80 -14.72
N LEU A 180 -9.46 13.09 -14.95
CA LEU A 180 -10.66 13.81 -14.50
C LEU A 180 -11.93 13.38 -15.25
N THR A 181 -12.20 12.08 -15.36
CA THR A 181 -13.55 11.60 -15.70
C THR A 181 -14.46 11.72 -14.46
N SER A 182 -15.76 11.49 -14.62
CA SER A 182 -16.87 11.67 -13.65
C SER A 182 -16.58 11.48 -12.15
N VAL A 183 -15.61 10.64 -11.77
CA VAL A 183 -15.13 10.41 -10.39
C VAL A 183 -14.55 11.67 -9.74
N ALA A 184 -13.96 12.57 -10.55
CA ALA A 184 -13.45 13.85 -10.07
C ALA A 184 -14.55 14.68 -9.42
N ASN A 185 -15.75 14.75 -10.03
CA ASN A 185 -16.87 15.51 -9.49
C ASN A 185 -17.33 14.97 -8.13
N LEU A 186 -17.30 13.64 -7.93
CA LEU A 186 -17.63 13.03 -6.64
C LEU A 186 -16.58 13.35 -5.57
N ALA A 187 -15.28 13.24 -5.92
CA ALA A 187 -14.20 13.62 -5.01
C ALA A 187 -14.30 15.10 -4.61
N ILE A 188 -14.58 15.95 -5.58
CA ILE A 188 -14.79 17.39 -5.45
C ILE A 188 -16.01 17.68 -4.58
N GLN A 189 -17.16 17.03 -4.78
CA GLN A 189 -18.32 17.18 -3.89
C GLN A 189 -18.03 16.73 -2.44
N THR A 190 -17.23 15.66 -2.25
CA THR A 190 -16.85 15.24 -0.90
C THR A 190 -15.95 16.27 -0.18
N LEU A 191 -15.24 17.12 -0.94
CA LEU A 191 -14.43 18.20 -0.36
C LEU A 191 -15.26 19.36 0.15
N SER A 192 -16.47 19.58 -0.37
CA SER A 192 -17.33 20.68 0.09
C SER A 192 -17.73 20.55 1.57
N ALA A 193 -17.67 19.33 2.10
CA ALA A 193 -17.95 19.04 3.51
C ALA A 193 -16.71 19.13 4.41
N SER A 194 -15.49 19.26 3.86
CA SER A 194 -14.26 19.26 4.64
C SER A 194 -13.70 20.66 4.89
N HIS A 195 -12.90 20.80 5.95
CA HIS A 195 -12.18 22.03 6.28
C HIS A 195 -10.86 22.17 5.49
N LEU A 196 -10.86 21.72 4.24
CA LEU A 196 -9.63 21.62 3.47
C LEU A 196 -9.05 23.00 3.16
N HIS A 197 -7.79 23.22 3.56
CA HIS A 197 -7.07 24.46 3.34
C HIS A 197 -5.99 24.37 2.26
N THR A 198 -5.38 23.18 2.11
CA THR A 198 -4.36 22.94 1.09
C THR A 198 -4.75 21.75 0.23
N LEU A 199 -4.75 21.96 -1.09
CA LEU A 199 -5.04 20.94 -2.08
C LEU A 199 -3.89 20.91 -3.10
N THR A 200 -3.25 19.75 -3.23
CA THR A 200 -2.34 19.48 -4.34
C THR A 200 -3.01 18.53 -5.32
N VAL A 201 -3.02 18.90 -6.59
CA VAL A 201 -3.65 18.15 -7.67
C VAL A 201 -2.67 17.92 -8.79
N ASP A 202 -2.52 16.67 -9.20
CA ASP A 202 -1.89 16.33 -10.47
C ASP A 202 -2.90 16.57 -11.61
N CYS A 203 -2.54 17.34 -12.64
CA CYS A 203 -3.42 17.68 -13.77
C CYS A 203 -2.75 17.42 -15.12
N PHE A 204 -3.54 17.31 -16.19
CA PHE A 204 -3.05 17.21 -17.57
C PHE A 204 -3.33 18.49 -18.34
N SER A 205 -2.63 18.69 -19.46
CA SER A 205 -2.81 19.85 -20.35
C SER A 205 -4.24 19.98 -20.93
N THR A 206 -5.02 18.90 -20.91
CA THR A 206 -6.41 18.88 -21.39
C THR A 206 -7.46 19.22 -20.33
N ASP A 207 -7.06 19.41 -19.07
CA ASP A 207 -7.97 19.64 -17.94
C ASP A 207 -8.33 21.13 -17.78
N TYR A 208 -8.91 21.74 -18.82
CA TYR A 208 -9.13 23.19 -18.90
C TYR A 208 -10.09 23.77 -17.83
N ASP A 209 -10.97 22.96 -17.27
CA ASP A 209 -12.01 23.37 -16.32
C ASP A 209 -11.66 23.03 -14.84
N ILE A 210 -10.45 22.52 -14.56
CA ILE A 210 -10.03 22.09 -13.23
C ILE A 210 -10.18 23.19 -12.17
N LEU A 211 -9.79 24.42 -12.51
CA LEU A 211 -9.85 25.56 -11.60
C LEU A 211 -11.29 25.89 -11.20
N SER A 212 -12.20 25.92 -12.18
CA SER A 212 -13.62 26.18 -11.94
C SER A 212 -14.26 25.09 -11.07
N ARG A 213 -13.88 23.83 -11.28
CA ARG A 213 -14.40 22.72 -10.47
C ARG A 213 -13.88 22.76 -9.04
N VAL A 214 -12.59 23.04 -8.84
CA VAL A 214 -11.99 23.18 -7.50
C VAL A 214 -12.60 24.37 -6.75
N SER A 215 -12.77 25.53 -7.40
CA SER A 215 -13.32 26.72 -6.74
C SER A 215 -14.76 26.53 -6.29
N LEU A 216 -15.58 25.79 -7.07
CA LEU A 216 -16.96 25.48 -6.70
C LEU A 216 -17.05 24.51 -5.52
N ALA A 217 -16.11 23.57 -5.43
CA ALA A 217 -16.17 22.54 -4.41
C ALA A 217 -15.52 22.89 -3.09
N VAL A 218 -14.42 23.63 -3.10
CA VAL A 218 -13.62 23.88 -1.91
C VAL A 218 -13.48 25.40 -1.73
N PRO A 219 -14.58 26.11 -1.43
CA PRO A 219 -14.57 27.56 -1.37
C PRO A 219 -13.62 28.11 -0.29
N ASN A 220 -13.29 27.30 0.73
CA ASN A 220 -12.38 27.66 1.83
C ASN A 220 -10.91 27.33 1.55
N LEU A 221 -10.57 26.92 0.32
CA LEU A 221 -9.22 26.55 -0.05
C LEU A 221 -8.30 27.78 -0.04
N ARG A 222 -7.20 27.70 0.71
CA ARG A 222 -6.22 28.80 0.82
C ARG A 222 -5.02 28.60 -0.10
N LYS A 223 -4.64 27.33 -0.33
CA LYS A 223 -3.48 26.97 -1.15
C LYS A 223 -3.87 25.88 -2.13
N LEU A 224 -3.81 26.21 -3.42
CA LEU A 224 -3.94 25.27 -4.51
C LEU A 224 -2.57 25.09 -5.17
N LYS A 225 -2.09 23.85 -5.26
CA LYS A 225 -0.91 23.49 -6.05
C LYS A 225 -1.34 22.57 -7.17
N LEU A 226 -1.22 23.05 -8.41
CA LEU A 226 -1.39 22.23 -9.60
C LEU A 226 -0.04 21.70 -10.05
N ILE A 227 0.04 20.41 -10.35
CA ILE A 227 1.23 19.74 -10.85
C ILE A 227 0.87 19.15 -12.21
N GLU A 228 1.32 19.80 -13.27
CA GLU A 228 1.13 19.28 -14.62
C GLU A 228 1.93 17.98 -14.79
N LYS A 229 1.25 16.93 -15.25
CA LYS A 229 1.85 15.65 -15.62
C LYS A 229 1.88 15.53 -17.14
N PRO A 230 2.95 14.96 -17.72
CA PRO A 230 2.96 14.61 -19.13
C PRO A 230 1.78 13.66 -19.39
N GLN A 231 1.06 13.89 -20.49
CA GLN A 231 0.05 12.92 -20.89
C GLN A 231 0.72 11.57 -21.06
N PRO A 232 0.15 10.48 -20.50
CA PRO A 232 0.56 9.16 -20.91
C PRO A 232 0.28 9.11 -22.41
N HIS A 233 1.32 9.14 -23.23
CA HIS A 233 1.18 8.85 -24.63
C HIS A 233 0.44 7.52 -24.67
N VAL A 234 -0.80 7.56 -25.18
CA VAL A 234 -1.45 6.34 -25.60
C VAL A 234 -0.53 5.88 -26.71
N CYS A 235 0.43 5.02 -26.39
CA CYS A 235 1.03 4.19 -27.40
C CYS A 235 -0.18 3.45 -27.95
N ASP A 236 -0.73 3.96 -29.04
CA ASP A 236 -1.76 3.28 -29.80
C ASP A 236 -1.20 1.88 -29.94
N VAL A 237 -1.78 0.96 -29.18
CA VAL A 237 -1.49 -0.45 -29.35
C VAL A 237 -2.04 -0.67 -30.73
N VAL A 238 -1.17 -0.55 -31.74
CA VAL A 238 -1.49 -0.85 -33.13
C VAL A 238 -1.95 -2.28 -33.04
N PHE A 239 -3.27 -2.45 -33.01
CA PHE A 239 -3.92 -3.73 -33.06
C PHE A 239 -3.56 -4.21 -34.46
N ASP A 240 -2.47 -4.97 -34.56
CA ASP A 240 -2.01 -5.52 -35.82
C ASP A 240 -3.10 -6.51 -36.26
N PRO A 241 -3.94 -6.15 -37.26
CA PRO A 241 -5.13 -6.94 -37.56
C PRO A 241 -4.78 -8.26 -38.27
N LEU A 242 -3.50 -8.52 -38.51
CA LEU A 242 -3.03 -9.66 -39.30
C LEU A 242 -2.72 -10.93 -38.47
N THR A 243 -2.83 -10.91 -37.14
CA THR A 243 -2.50 -12.09 -36.30
C THR A 243 -3.71 -12.96 -35.92
N VAL A 244 -4.91 -12.67 -36.44
CA VAL A 244 -6.16 -13.41 -36.07
C VAL A 244 -6.42 -14.64 -36.96
N SER A 245 -5.65 -14.88 -38.02
CA SER A 245 -6.00 -15.93 -39.00
C SER A 245 -5.55 -17.36 -38.68
N ASP A 246 -4.67 -17.61 -37.70
CA ASP A 246 -4.06 -18.95 -37.53
C ASP A 246 -4.55 -19.79 -36.32
N GLN A 247 -5.49 -19.31 -35.51
CA GLN A 247 -5.93 -20.02 -34.29
C GLN A 247 -7.30 -20.73 -34.40
N LEU A 248 -7.99 -20.65 -35.54
CA LEU A 248 -9.29 -21.32 -35.74
C LEU A 248 -9.21 -22.79 -36.20
N SER A 249 -8.02 -23.40 -36.28
CA SER A 249 -7.88 -24.77 -36.83
C SER A 249 -7.74 -25.91 -35.81
N SER A 250 -7.78 -25.68 -34.48
CA SER A 250 -7.46 -26.75 -33.51
C SER A 250 -8.51 -27.02 -32.42
N ALA A 251 -9.74 -26.50 -32.55
CA ALA A 251 -10.80 -26.71 -31.55
C ALA A 251 -11.84 -27.80 -31.89
N ASP A 252 -11.73 -28.48 -33.03
CA ASP A 252 -12.75 -29.45 -33.49
C ASP A 252 -12.44 -30.94 -33.22
N LYS A 253 -11.50 -31.26 -32.30
CA LYS A 253 -11.06 -32.67 -32.12
C LYS A 253 -11.12 -33.27 -30.72
N ALA A 254 -11.97 -32.76 -29.82
CA ALA A 254 -12.13 -33.34 -28.48
C ALA A 254 -13.58 -33.45 -27.97
N MET A 255 -14.57 -33.47 -28.86
CA MET A 255 -15.95 -33.86 -28.55
C MET A 255 -16.17 -35.29 -29.01
N LEU A 256 -15.86 -36.29 -28.17
CA LEU A 256 -16.46 -37.64 -28.15
C LEU A 256 -15.80 -38.47 -27.04
N GLY A 257 -16.49 -38.64 -25.92
CA GLY A 257 -16.21 -39.71 -24.96
C GLY A 257 -16.43 -39.34 -23.51
N GLY A 258 -17.58 -39.73 -22.94
CA GLY A 258 -17.73 -39.76 -21.48
C GLY A 258 -19.14 -39.60 -20.94
N LEU A 259 -20.13 -40.34 -21.47
CA LEU A 259 -21.39 -40.57 -20.75
C LEU A 259 -21.11 -41.56 -19.60
N GLY A 260 -21.05 -41.04 -18.36
CA GLY A 260 -20.95 -41.83 -17.14
C GLY A 260 -22.10 -41.49 -16.20
N THR A 261 -23.16 -42.29 -16.28
CA THR A 261 -24.31 -42.33 -15.35
C THR A 261 -23.93 -43.05 -14.06
N THR A 262 -24.19 -42.44 -12.89
CA THR A 262 -24.68 -43.10 -11.65
C THR A 262 -25.02 -41.97 -10.64
N SER A 263 -26.27 -41.80 -10.20
CA SER A 263 -27.09 -42.65 -9.32
C SER A 263 -26.84 -42.41 -7.83
N ASP A 264 -27.88 -41.86 -7.19
CA ASP A 264 -28.49 -42.32 -5.93
C ASP A 264 -28.16 -41.62 -4.58
N ARG A 265 -29.26 -41.32 -3.88
CA ARG A 265 -29.51 -41.22 -2.42
C ARG A 265 -28.70 -40.20 -1.59
N GLY A 266 -29.30 -39.48 -0.65
CA GLY A 266 -30.61 -39.66 -0.05
C GLY A 266 -30.90 -38.61 1.03
N THR A 267 -32.19 -38.35 1.16
CA THR A 267 -32.90 -37.61 2.19
C THR A 267 -32.63 -38.19 3.58
N LYS A 268 -32.45 -37.34 4.60
CA LYS A 268 -32.95 -37.59 5.97
C LYS A 268 -33.02 -36.28 6.77
N LEU A 269 -34.27 -35.99 7.13
CA LEU A 269 -34.84 -35.30 8.32
C LEU A 269 -33.97 -34.32 9.10
#